data_AF-A0A165B1A8-F1
#
_entry.id   AF-A0A165B1A8-F1
#
_cell.length_a   1.000
_cell.length_b   1.000
_cell.length_c   1.000
_cell.angle_alpha   90.00
_cell.angle_beta   90.00
_cell.angle_gamma   90.00
#
_symmetry.space_group_name_H-M   'P 1'
#
loop_
_entity.id
_entity.type
_entity.pdbx_description
1 polymer ?
#
loop_
_entity_poly.entity_id
_entity_poly.type
_entity_poly.pdbx_seq_one_letter_code
_entity_poly.pdbx_strand_id
1 'polypeptide(L)' 'MKHSYLVNGYDTLNLTKLDVLDDLAEIKIAVKYLVDGKELEGFPADLELLSRVEVVYVTLGCQRTNGV' A
#
# COMPACT_ATOMS: atom_id res chain seq x y z
N MET A 1 4.32 2.38 3.31
CA MET A 1 4.19 2.77 4.74
C MET A 1 5.30 2.23 5.64
N LYS A 2 5.60 0.92 5.65
CA LYS A 2 6.65 0.34 6.53
C LYS A 2 7.97 1.11 6.52
N HIS A 3 8.49 1.43 5.33
CA HIS A 3 9.73 2.22 5.20
C HIS A 3 9.63 3.60 5.87
N SER A 4 8.54 4.35 5.61
CA SER A 4 8.33 5.66 6.24
C SER A 4 8.20 5.56 7.77
N TYR A 5 7.56 4.51 8.30
CA TYR A 5 7.51 4.26 9.75
C TYR A 5 8.91 4.03 10.32
N LEU A 6 9.71 3.16 9.69
CA LEU A 6 11.08 2.87 10.15
C LEU A 6 11.96 4.13 10.18
N VAL A 7 11.75 5.06 9.25
CA VAL A 7 12.52 6.31 9.19
C VAL A 7 12.01 7.36 10.19
N ASN A 8 10.69 7.51 10.33
CA ASN A 8 10.09 8.63 11.05
C ASN A 8 9.60 8.29 12.46
N GLY A 9 9.44 7.00 12.80
CA GLY A 9 9.07 6.55 14.14
C GLY A 9 7.73 7.04 14.67
N TYR A 10 6.71 7.19 13.80
CA TYR A 10 5.38 7.62 14.24
C TYR A 10 4.57 6.48 14.87
N ASP A 11 3.88 6.75 15.98
CA ASP A 11 3.02 5.76 16.64
C ASP A 11 1.61 5.67 16.04
N THR A 12 1.15 6.74 15.39
CA THR A 12 -0.22 6.85 14.87
C THR A 12 -0.24 7.31 13.43
N LEU A 13 -1.30 6.93 12.72
CA LEU A 13 -1.52 7.29 11.32
C LEU A 13 -2.83 8.06 11.18
N ASN A 14 -2.77 9.22 10.51
CA ASN A 14 -3.96 9.93 10.07
C ASN A 14 -4.19 9.69 8.58
N LEU A 15 -5.17 8.85 8.25
CA LEU A 15 -5.56 8.58 6.86
C LEU A 15 -6.51 9.68 6.37
N THR A 16 -6.20 10.26 5.21
CA THR A 16 -6.98 11.36 4.63
C THR A 16 -7.53 10.97 3.26
N LYS A 17 -8.53 11.72 2.76
CA LYS A 17 -9.18 11.51 1.46
C LYS A 17 -9.82 10.13 1.28
N LEU A 18 -10.41 9.58 2.35
CA LEU A 18 -11.11 8.30 2.27
C LEU A 18 -12.35 8.36 1.39
N ASP A 19 -12.96 9.55 1.25
CA ASP A 19 -14.10 9.82 0.36
C ASP A 19 -13.85 9.44 -1.10
N VAL A 20 -12.61 9.55 -1.58
CA VAL A 20 -12.24 9.18 -2.95
C VAL A 20 -12.33 7.66 -3.17
N LEU A 21 -12.25 6.87 -2.10
CA LEU A 21 -12.29 5.40 -2.17
C LEU A 21 -13.72 4.85 -2.17
N ASP A 22 -14.72 5.65 -1.79
CA ASP A 22 -16.12 5.21 -1.62
C ASP A 22 -16.82 4.85 -2.95
N ASP A 23 -16.34 5.41 -4.06
CA ASP A 23 -16.87 5.13 -5.40
C ASP A 23 -16.27 3.88 -6.04
N LEU A 24 -15.24 3.28 -5.44
CA LEU A 24 -14.60 2.07 -5.95
C LEU A 24 -15.29 0.83 -5.39
N ALA A 25 -15.63 -0.15 -6.24
CA ALA A 25 -16.18 -1.43 -5.78
C ALA A 25 -15.14 -2.26 -5.00
N GLU A 26 -13.87 -2.11 -5.35
CA GLU A 26 -12.75 -2.79 -4.72
C GLU A 26 -11.56 -1.84 -4.52
N ILE A 27 -10.82 -2.05 -3.44
CA ILE A 27 -9.61 -1.31 -3.09
C ILE A 27 -8.44 -2.29 -3.10
N LYS A 28 -7.39 -1.98 -3.88
CA LYS A 28 -6.16 -2.77 -3.93
C LYS A 28 -5.09 -2.17 -3.01
N ILE A 29 -4.67 -2.93 -2.02
CA ILE A 29 -3.65 -2.53 -1.05
C ILE A 29 -2.35 -3.27 -1.36
N ALA A 30 -1.28 -2.52 -1.68
CA ALA A 30 0.05 -3.06 -1.89
C ALA A 30 0.63 -3.59 -0.57
N VAL A 31 0.97 -4.88 -0.53
CA VAL A 31 1.47 -5.54 0.69
C VAL A 31 2.90 -6.04 0.56
N LYS A 32 3.38 -6.32 -0.65
CA LYS A 32 4.72 -6.83 -0.92
C LYS A 32 5.28 -6.30 -2.24
N TYR A 33 6.60 -6.35 -2.34
CA TYR A 33 7.36 -6.06 -3.55
C TYR A 33 8.12 -7.33 -3.95
N LEU A 34 8.04 -7.72 -5.21
CA LEU A 34 8.78 -8.85 -5.78
C LEU A 34 9.72 -8.35 -6.87
N VAL A 35 10.89 -8.95 -6.97
CA VAL A 35 11.79 -8.81 -8.13
C VAL A 35 12.28 -10.20 -8.49
N ASP A 36 12.11 -10.59 -9.76
CA ASP A 36 12.48 -11.92 -10.26
C ASP A 36 11.90 -13.06 -9.39
N GLY A 37 10.65 -12.89 -8.93
CA GLY A 37 9.93 -13.83 -8.07
C GLY A 37 10.37 -13.85 -6.59
N LYS A 38 11.31 -13.00 -6.17
CA LYS A 38 11.77 -12.91 -4.77
C LYS A 38 11.21 -11.69 -4.06
N GLU A 39 10.74 -11.88 -2.84
CA GLU A 39 10.22 -10.80 -2.00
C GLU A 39 11.33 -9.89 -1.48
N LEU A 40 11.11 -8.58 -1.59
CA LEU A 40 11.96 -7.56 -0.98
C LEU A 40 11.48 -7.27 0.44
N GLU A 41 12.42 -7.09 1.37
CA GLU A 41 12.12 -6.77 2.77
C GLU A 41 11.49 -5.38 2.96
N GLY A 42 11.73 -4.47 2.01
CA GLY A 42 11.28 -3.09 2.08
C GLY A 42 11.28 -2.39 0.74
N PHE A 43 11.01 -1.09 0.78
CA PHE A 43 11.07 -0.26 -0.42
C PHE A 43 12.54 -0.14 -0.88
N PRO A 44 12.84 -0.40 -2.17
CA PRO A 44 14.21 -0.36 -2.66
C PRO A 44 14.72 1.08 -2.76
N ALA A 45 16.00 1.28 -2.42
CA ALA A 45 16.67 2.57 -2.58
C ALA A 45 17.24 2.79 -3.99
N ASP A 46 17.45 1.70 -4.75
CA ASP A 46 17.96 1.74 -6.10
C ASP A 46 16.82 1.90 -7.13
N LEU A 47 16.99 2.85 -8.06
CA LEU A 47 15.96 3.20 -9.04
C LEU A 47 15.80 2.14 -10.13
N GLU A 48 16.90 1.49 -10.53
CA GLU A 48 16.84 0.42 -11.53
C GLU A 48 16.09 -0.79 -10.98
N LEU A 49 16.38 -1.17 -9.73
CA LEU A 49 15.66 -2.21 -9.00
C LEU A 49 14.19 -1.85 -8.84
N LEU A 50 13.87 -0.62 -8.42
CA LEU A 50 12.50 -0.14 -8.27
C LEU A 50 11.70 -0.26 -9.58
N SER A 51 12.32 0.01 -10.72
CA SER A 51 11.67 -0.08 -12.04
C SER A 51 11.23 -1.50 -12.42
N ARG A 52 11.84 -2.53 -11.82
CA ARG A 52 11.54 -3.94 -12.05
C ARG A 52 10.59 -4.55 -11.02
N VAL A 53 10.17 -3.77 -10.01
CA VAL A 53 9.34 -4.29 -8.93
C VAL A 53 7.95 -4.67 -9.42
N GLU A 54 7.56 -5.91 -9.17
CA GLU A 54 6.18 -6.36 -9.22
C GLU A 54 5.53 -6.19 -7.83
N VAL A 55 4.36 -5.55 -7.78
CA VAL A 55 3.66 -5.29 -6.52
C VAL A 55 2.59 -6.35 -6.31
N VAL A 56 2.61 -6.99 -5.13
CA VAL A 56 1.53 -7.90 -4.71
C VAL A 56 0.48 -7.11 -3.95
N TYR A 57 -0.77 -7.25 -4.38
CA TYR A 57 -1.92 -6.57 -3.80
C TYR A 57 -2.83 -7.54 -3.05
N VAL A 58 -3.41 -7.06 -1.96
CA VAL A 58 -4.63 -7.63 -1.38
C VAL A 58 -5.81 -6.77 -1.82
N THR A 59 -6.89 -7.40 -2.26
CA THR A 59 -8.12 -6.73 -2.64
C THR A 59 -9.09 -6.74 -1.47
N LEU A 60 -9.60 -5.58 -1.10
CA LEU A 60 -10.71 -5.42 -0.16
C LEU A 60 -11.95 -4.95 -0.90
N GLY A 61 -13.11 -5.55 -0.60
CA GLY A 61 -14.38 -5.04 -1.09
C GLY A 61 -14.75 -3.75 -0.35
N CYS A 62 -15.18 -2.72 -1.08
CA CYS A 62 -15.69 -1.51 -0.45
C CYS A 62 -17.09 -1.80 0.11
N GLN A 63 -17.23 -1.73 1.43
CA GLN A 63 -18.54 -1.76 2.07
C GLN A 63 -19.04 -0.33 2.16
N ARG A 64 -20.16 -0.03 1.47
CA ARG A 64 -20.80 1.28 1.61
C ARG A 64 -21.30 1.41 3.04
N THR A 65 -20.63 2.21 3.85
CA THR A 65 -21.18 2.65 5.13
C THR A 65 -22.27 3.67 4.83
N ASN A 66 -23.48 3.18 4.52
CA ASN A 66 -24.66 4.03 4.51
C ASN A 66 -24.84 4.54 5.95
N GLY A 67 -24.46 5.79 6.19
CA GLY A 67 -24.72 6.48 7.44
C GLY A 67 -26.23 6.46 7.72
N VAL A 68 -26.59 6.00 8.91
CA VAL A 68 -27.84 6.39 9.57
C VAL A 68 -27.70 7.82 10.04
#